data_AF-A0A349GVS4-F1
#
_entry.id   AF-A0A349GVS4-F1
#
_cell.length_a   1.000
_cell.length_b   1.000
_cell.length_c   1.000
_cell.angle_alpha   90.00
_cell.angle_beta   90.00
_cell.angle_gamma   90.00
#
_symmetry.space_group_name_H-M   'P 1'
#
loop_
_entity.id
_entity.type
_entity.pdbx_description
1 polymer ?
#
loop_
_entity_poly.entity_id
_entity_poly.type
_entity_poly.pdbx_seq_one_letter_code
_entity_poly.pdbx_strand_id
1 'polypeptide(L)'
;GGGDGDYVAWAAKAMARWSDFEATYGTFYPHVSIGWDNTHRNPSFGADHVVANATPGAFEACLWKAKAWLDSRPQQPPLLTINSWNEWTEGSYLLPDMRWGYRYLQAVRNVFGRQ
;
A
#
# COMPACT_ATOMS: atom_id res chain seq x y z
N GLY A 1 14.02 -9.29 11.81
CA GLY A 1 13.36 -8.09 12.34
C GLY A 1 13.73 -6.95 11.43
N GLY A 2 12.76 -6.19 10.92
CA GLY A 2 13.10 -5.19 9.92
C GLY A 2 12.04 -4.15 9.71
N GLY A 3 12.44 -2.91 9.95
CA GLY A 3 11.70 -1.68 9.67
C GLY A 3 10.95 -1.31 10.93
N ASP A 4 11.25 -0.16 11.50
CA ASP A 4 10.81 0.30 12.83
C ASP A 4 9.31 0.62 12.88
N GLY A 5 8.47 -0.21 12.25
CA GLY A 5 7.06 0.01 11.99
C GLY A 5 6.78 0.95 10.82
N ASP A 6 7.73 1.75 10.32
CA ASP A 6 7.42 2.81 9.36
C ASP A 6 6.88 2.32 8.00
N TYR A 7 5.79 2.94 7.54
CA TYR A 7 5.10 2.64 6.29
C TYR A 7 6.01 2.67 5.06
N VAL A 8 6.86 3.69 4.92
CA VAL A 8 7.73 3.82 3.75
C VAL A 8 8.79 2.73 3.74
N ALA A 9 9.31 2.36 4.91
CA ALA A 9 10.26 1.26 5.04
C ALA A 9 9.63 -0.10 4.67
N TRP A 10 8.41 -0.36 5.12
CA TRP A 10 7.66 -1.56 4.74
C TRP A 10 7.34 -1.60 3.25
N ALA A 11 6.87 -0.48 2.69
CA ALA A 11 6.58 -0.37 1.26
C ALA A 11 7.84 -0.59 0.42
N ALA A 12 8.99 -0.01 0.79
CA ALA A 12 10.25 -0.21 0.09
C ALA A 12 10.69 -1.68 0.08
N LYS A 13 10.52 -2.39 1.20
CA LYS A 13 10.81 -3.84 1.28
C LYS A 13 9.90 -4.66 0.40
N ALA A 14 8.60 -4.36 0.38
CA ALA A 14 7.65 -5.03 -0.49
C ALA A 14 8.01 -4.79 -1.97
N MET A 15 8.31 -3.55 -2.35
CA MET A 15 8.70 -3.17 -3.71
C MET A 15 9.98 -3.86 -4.19
N ALA A 16 10.97 -4.04 -3.31
CA ALA A 16 12.21 -4.73 -3.64
C ALA A 16 12.00 -6.20 -4.05
N ARG A 17 10.84 -6.79 -3.74
CA ARG A 17 10.48 -8.17 -4.05
C ARG A 17 9.73 -8.34 -5.36
N TRP A 18 9.26 -7.26 -5.98
CA TRP A 18 8.40 -7.34 -7.17
C TRP A 18 9.08 -8.03 -8.35
N SER A 19 10.36 -7.72 -8.63
CA SER A 19 11.13 -8.40 -9.67
C SER A 19 11.29 -9.90 -9.38
N ASP A 20 11.57 -10.27 -8.13
CA ASP A 20 11.74 -11.67 -7.72
C ASP A 20 10.43 -12.45 -7.90
N PHE A 21 9.31 -11.84 -7.51
CA PHE A 21 7.98 -12.42 -7.68
C PHE A 21 7.60 -12.56 -9.15
N GLU A 22 7.92 -11.56 -9.97
CA GLU A 22 7.70 -11.64 -11.41
C GLU A 22 8.52 -12.77 -12.06
N ALA A 23 9.81 -12.88 -11.70
CA ALA A 23 10.67 -13.93 -12.21
C ALA A 23 10.22 -15.34 -11.77
N THR A 24 9.63 -15.45 -10.57
CA THR A 24 9.24 -16.73 -9.98
C THR A 24 7.83 -17.18 -10.41
N TYR A 25 6.88 -16.25 -10.50
CA TYR A 25 5.46 -16.55 -10.68
C TYR A 25 4.89 -16.04 -12.02
N GLY A 26 5.69 -15.36 -12.83
CA GLY A 26 5.25 -14.74 -14.08
C GLY A 26 4.67 -13.35 -13.86
N THR A 27 3.69 -12.94 -14.67
CA THR A 27 3.11 -11.59 -14.63
C THR A 27 2.71 -11.17 -13.20
N PHE A 28 3.32 -10.09 -12.71
CA PHE A 28 3.09 -9.59 -11.36
C PHE A 28 2.32 -8.27 -11.36
N TYR A 29 1.23 -8.20 -10.58
CA TYR A 29 0.46 -6.99 -10.37
C TYR A 29 0.70 -6.47 -8.94
N PRO A 30 1.15 -5.22 -8.76
CA PRO A 30 1.41 -4.70 -7.43
C PRO A 30 0.14 -4.63 -6.57
N HIS A 31 0.35 -4.90 -5.29
CA HIS A 31 -0.65 -4.78 -4.24
C HIS A 31 -0.16 -3.73 -3.24
N VAL A 32 -0.96 -2.70 -3.00
CA VAL A 32 -0.59 -1.59 -2.11
C VAL A 32 -1.54 -1.55 -0.92
N SER A 33 -1.03 -1.83 0.27
CA SER A 33 -1.79 -1.67 1.51
C SER A 33 -1.77 -0.20 1.97
N ILE A 34 -2.87 0.25 2.55
CA ILE A 34 -2.98 1.60 3.14
C ILE A 34 -2.30 1.65 4.51
N GLY A 35 -2.42 0.57 5.29
CA GLY A 35 -1.82 0.41 6.60
C GLY A 35 -1.89 -1.05 7.03
N TRP A 36 -1.51 -1.32 8.28
CA TRP A 36 -1.66 -2.63 8.90
C TRP A 36 -1.49 -2.52 10.42
N ASP A 37 -2.51 -2.91 11.19
CA ASP A 37 -2.46 -3.02 12.64
C ASP A 37 -3.48 -4.06 13.12
N ASN A 38 -3.03 -5.30 13.33
CA ASN A 38 -3.90 -6.37 13.81
C ASN A 38 -3.91 -6.53 15.34
N THR A 39 -3.32 -5.60 16.10
CA THR A 39 -3.15 -5.73 17.55
C THR A 39 -4.49 -5.68 18.31
N HIS A 40 -5.51 -5.04 17.75
CA HIS A 40 -6.87 -5.03 18.32
C HIS A 40 -7.50 -6.43 18.39
N ARG A 41 -7.24 -7.28 17.39
CA ARG A 41 -7.73 -8.67 17.36
C ARG A 41 -6.75 -9.63 18.01
N ASN A 42 -5.46 -9.33 17.92
CA ASN A 42 -4.38 -10.16 18.42
C ASN A 42 -3.43 -9.33 19.31
N PRO A 43 -3.76 -9.09 20.58
CA PRO A 43 -2.94 -8.26 21.46
C PRO A 43 -1.50 -8.76 21.64
N SER A 44 -1.27 -10.07 21.44
CA SER A 44 0.04 -10.71 21.50
C SER A 44 0.93 -10.46 20.28
N PHE A 45 0.42 -9.87 19.19
CA PHE A 45 1.23 -9.57 18.00
C PHE A 45 2.35 -8.55 18.29
N GLY A 46 2.18 -7.69 19.29
CA GLY A 46 3.18 -6.69 19.63
C GLY A 46 3.33 -5.57 18.59
N ALA A 47 3.99 -4.49 19.00
CA ALA A 47 4.10 -3.27 18.20
C ALA A 47 4.99 -3.44 16.95
N ASP A 48 5.91 -4.40 16.95
CA ASP A 48 6.84 -4.68 15.83
C ASP A 48 6.13 -5.17 14.56
N HIS A 49 4.85 -5.55 14.68
CA HIS A 49 4.01 -5.99 13.57
C HIS A 49 2.96 -4.95 13.16
N VAL A 50 3.10 -3.71 13.64
CA VAL A 50 2.24 -2.58 13.27
C VAL A 50 2.95 -1.71 12.24
N VAL A 51 2.21 -1.27 11.23
CA VAL A 51 2.66 -0.27 10.26
C VAL A 51 2.29 1.12 10.74
N ALA A 52 3.29 1.83 11.27
CA ALA A 52 3.23 3.21 11.69
C ALA A 52 3.37 4.19 10.51
N ASN A 53 2.92 5.43 10.69
CA ASN A 53 3.05 6.53 9.71
C ASN A 53 2.44 6.25 8.32
N ALA A 54 1.45 5.36 8.26
CA ALA A 54 0.54 5.22 7.13
C ALA A 54 -0.27 6.52 6.97
N THR A 55 0.26 7.46 6.20
CA THR A 55 -0.37 8.75 5.89
C THR A 55 -0.85 8.78 4.44
N PRO A 56 -1.85 9.61 4.09
CA PRO A 56 -2.27 9.75 2.70
C PRO A 56 -1.13 10.11 1.74
N GLY A 57 -0.17 10.93 2.16
CA GLY A 57 0.99 11.29 1.34
C GLY A 57 1.98 10.14 1.13
N ALA A 58 2.24 9.35 2.18
CA ALA A 58 3.10 8.17 2.05
C ALA A 58 2.46 7.10 1.14
N PHE A 59 1.15 6.90 1.27
CA PHE A 59 0.36 6.05 0.39
C PHE A 59 0.38 6.56 -1.06
N GLU A 60 0.15 7.86 -1.30
CA GLU A 60 0.23 8.47 -2.64
C GLU A 60 1.60 8.23 -3.29
N ALA A 61 2.69 8.43 -2.56
CA ALA A 61 4.03 8.16 -3.05
C ALA A 61 4.22 6.68 -3.44
N CYS A 62 3.60 5.74 -2.71
CA CYS A 62 3.65 4.33 -3.06
C CYS A 62 2.84 4.02 -4.33
N LEU A 63 1.68 4.65 -4.50
CA LEU A 63 0.89 4.54 -5.73
C LEU A 63 1.66 5.07 -6.95
N TRP A 64 2.37 6.19 -6.84
CA TRP A 64 3.23 6.70 -7.92
C TRP A 64 4.32 5.70 -8.31
N LYS A 65 4.96 5.05 -7.34
CA LYS A 65 5.97 4.01 -7.60
C LYS A 65 5.36 2.78 -8.27
N ALA A 66 4.19 2.34 -7.81
CA ALA A 66 3.49 1.21 -8.40
C ALA A 66 3.03 1.53 -9.83
N LYS A 67 2.56 2.76 -10.09
CA LYS A 67 2.25 3.24 -11.44
C LYS A 67 3.48 3.19 -12.34
N ALA A 68 4.61 3.75 -11.91
CA ALA A 68 5.85 3.74 -12.69
C ALA A 68 6.33 2.31 -13.02
N TRP A 69 6.17 1.38 -12.08
CA TRP A 69 6.46 -0.04 -12.29
C TRP A 69 5.57 -0.71 -13.35
N LEU A 70 4.29 -0.38 -13.36
CA LEU A 70 3.34 -0.88 -14.38
C LEU A 70 3.60 -0.21 -15.74
N ASP A 71 3.86 1.09 -15.76
CA ASP A 71 4.17 1.84 -16.98
C ASP A 71 5.44 1.30 -17.67
N SER A 72 6.40 0.75 -16.92
CA SER A 72 7.60 0.11 -17.48
C SER A 72 7.34 -1.29 -18.08
N ARG A 73 6.09 -1.77 -18.07
CA ARG A 73 5.66 -3.08 -18.61
C ARG A 73 4.56 -2.91 -19.66
N PRO A 74 4.87 -2.34 -20.84
CA PRO A 74 3.86 -1.98 -21.84
C PRO A 74 3.10 -3.19 -22.43
N GLN A 75 3.63 -4.41 -22.28
CA GLN A 75 2.99 -5.65 -22.73
C GLN A 75 2.02 -6.25 -21.69
N GLN A 76 1.93 -5.65 -20.49
CA GLN A 76 1.07 -6.08 -19.40
C GLN A 76 -0.05 -5.05 -19.20
N PRO A 77 -1.31 -5.47 -19.01
CA PRO A 77 -2.37 -4.55 -18.61
C PRO A 77 -2.01 -3.81 -17.31
N PRO A 78 -2.21 -2.49 -17.20
CA PRO A 78 -1.81 -1.74 -16.01
C PRO A 78 -2.81 -1.92 -14.86
N LEU A 79 -2.76 -3.08 -14.19
CA LEU A 79 -3.62 -3.44 -13.07
C LEU A 79 -2.86 -3.32 -11.73
N LEU A 80 -3.52 -2.70 -10.75
CA LEU A 80 -3.08 -2.54 -9.37
C LEU A 80 -4.21 -2.96 -8.44
N THR A 81 -3.89 -3.57 -7.30
CA THR A 81 -4.86 -3.78 -6.21
C THR A 81 -4.49 -2.95 -4.98
N ILE A 82 -5.50 -2.54 -4.22
CA ILE A 82 -5.33 -1.76 -2.99
C ILE A 82 -5.98 -2.53 -1.84
N ASN A 83 -5.25 -2.74 -0.74
CA ASN A 83 -5.83 -3.17 0.53
C ASN A 83 -6.09 -1.95 1.41
N SER A 84 -7.31 -1.67 1.84
CA SER A 84 -8.59 -2.22 1.37
C SER A 84 -9.60 -1.09 1.22
N TRP A 85 -10.83 -1.39 0.79
CA TRP A 85 -11.90 -0.40 0.91
C TRP A 85 -12.22 -0.06 2.38
N ASN A 86 -12.38 -1.04 3.27
CA ASN A 86 -13.03 -0.86 4.57
C ASN A 86 -12.52 -1.76 5.72
N GLU A 87 -11.26 -2.16 5.73
CA GLU A 87 -10.65 -2.98 6.78
C GLU A 87 -10.19 -2.12 7.97
N TRP A 88 -11.17 -1.54 8.64
CA TRP A 88 -10.97 -0.65 9.79
C TRP A 88 -10.21 -1.31 10.94
N THR A 89 -10.52 -2.57 11.22
CA THR A 89 -9.93 -3.32 12.34
C THR A 89 -8.45 -3.59 12.16
N GLU A 90 -7.93 -3.48 10.94
CA GLU A 90 -6.51 -3.69 10.62
C GLU A 90 -5.84 -2.37 10.19
N GLY A 91 -6.48 -1.22 10.42
CA GLY A 91 -5.92 0.09 10.07
C GLY A 91 -5.68 0.28 8.57
N SER A 92 -6.34 -0.50 7.72
CA SER A 92 -6.10 -0.57 6.27
C SER A 92 -7.38 -0.22 5.50
N TYR A 93 -7.75 1.05 5.43
CA TYR A 93 -9.02 1.49 4.84
C TYR A 93 -8.86 2.70 3.92
N LEU A 94 -9.47 2.62 2.73
CA LEU A 94 -9.58 3.71 1.76
C LEU A 94 -10.81 4.57 2.01
N LEU A 95 -11.81 3.99 2.69
CA LEU A 95 -13.06 4.64 3.05
C LEU A 95 -12.77 5.97 3.78
N PRO A 96 -13.47 7.07 3.43
CA PRO A 96 -13.32 8.33 4.14
C PRO A 96 -13.59 8.19 5.64
N ASP A 97 -12.80 8.90 6.43
CA ASP A 97 -12.86 8.88 7.89
C ASP A 97 -12.90 10.31 8.47
N MET A 98 -12.93 10.42 9.79
CA MET A 98 -12.89 11.73 10.47
C MET A 98 -11.48 12.32 10.56
N ARG A 99 -10.42 11.52 10.42
CA ARG A 99 -9.02 11.96 10.61
C ARG A 99 -8.45 12.59 9.34
N TRP A 100 -8.69 11.96 8.20
CA TRP A 100 -8.15 12.28 6.89
C TRP A 100 -9.22 12.66 5.87
N GLY A 101 -10.50 12.41 6.16
CA GLY A 101 -11.59 12.73 5.24
C GLY A 101 -11.41 11.99 3.92
N TYR A 102 -11.39 12.71 2.81
CA TYR A 102 -11.23 12.15 1.47
C TYR A 102 -9.76 12.01 1.02
N ARG A 103 -8.77 12.30 1.87
CA ARG A 103 -7.37 12.42 1.41
C ARG A 103 -6.78 11.14 0.81
N TYR A 104 -7.19 9.95 1.27
CA TYR A 104 -6.80 8.70 0.64
C TYR A 104 -7.41 8.50 -0.76
N LEU A 105 -8.68 8.87 -0.95
CA LEU A 105 -9.29 8.87 -2.29
C LEU A 105 -8.69 9.94 -3.19
N GLN A 106 -8.31 11.10 -2.64
CA GLN A 106 -7.58 12.14 -3.37
C GLN A 106 -6.22 11.63 -3.83
N ALA A 107 -5.48 10.88 -2.99
CA ALA A 107 -4.23 10.24 -3.39
C ALA A 107 -4.41 9.31 -4.61
N VAL A 108 -5.46 8.46 -4.60
CA VAL A 108 -5.79 7.63 -5.78
C VAL A 108 -6.10 8.50 -7.00
N ARG A 109 -6.90 9.55 -6.83
CA ARG A 109 -7.26 10.48 -7.92
C ARG A 109 -6.04 11.22 -8.48
N ASN A 110 -5.11 11.63 -7.63
CA ASN A 110 -3.91 12.37 -8.05
C ASN A 110 -3.02 11.51 -8.96
N VAL A 111 -2.99 10.19 -8.74
CA VAL A 111 -2.14 9.26 -9.47
C VAL A 111 -2.83 8.69 -10.73
N PHE A 112 -4.13 8.40 -10.64
CA PHE A 112 -4.86 7.65 -11.68
C PHE A 112 -6.09 8.38 -12.25
N GLY A 113 -6.46 9.54 -11.72
CA GLY A 113 -7.57 10.34 -12.22
C GLY A 113 -7.29 10.89 -13.62
N ARG A 114 -8.34 11.04 -14.42
CA ARG A 114 -8.26 11.79 -15.68
C ARG A 114 -8.03 13.27 -15.36
N GLN A 115 -7.11 13.91 -16.09
CA GLN A 115 -7.00 15.37 -16.13
C GLN A 115 -8.08 15.94 -17.04
#